data_AF-A0A7T3ZXG4-F1
#
_entry.id   AF-A0A7T3ZXG4-F1
#
_cell.length_a   1.000
_cell.length_b   1.000
_cell.length_c   1.000
_cell.angle_alpha   90.00
_cell.angle_beta   90.00
_cell.angle_gamma   90.00
#
_symmetry.space_group_name_H-M   'P 1'
#
loop_
_entity.id
_entity.type
_entity.pdbx_description
1 polymer ?
#
loop_
_entity_poly.entity_id
_entity_poly.type
_entity_poly.pdbx_seq_one_letter_code
_entity_poly.pdbx_strand_id
1 'polypeptide(L)'
;MALSAESITMTALDVLSRYGLGDLSMRRLARELDVQPSALYWHVKNKQDLLVLIAKKMGAEVNSRAPVTADPLVTVLALRDVLLRFRDGAEIFMLGYSLAPDDVTPVGLTPARLGATTSAAVLSFALGAVAIEQNRALFDVADAGAGERFAEVVAGILRQQD
;
A
#
# COMPACT_ATOMS: atom_id res chain seq x y z
N MET A 1 -17.33 -18.42 -4.44
CA MET A 1 -17.36 -17.03 -4.94
C MET A 1 -16.96 -17.06 -6.41
N ALA A 2 -17.59 -16.29 -7.29
CA ALA A 2 -17.19 -16.27 -8.70
C ALA A 2 -15.79 -15.64 -8.84
N LEU A 3 -14.98 -16.14 -9.78
CA LEU A 3 -13.66 -15.58 -10.06
C LEU A 3 -13.80 -14.18 -10.65
N SER A 4 -13.18 -13.19 -10.02
CA SER A 4 -13.16 -11.79 -10.46
C SER A 4 -11.83 -11.14 -10.06
N ALA A 5 -11.54 -9.97 -10.64
CA ALA A 5 -10.38 -9.18 -10.21
C ALA A 5 -10.45 -8.87 -8.70
N GLU A 6 -11.63 -8.56 -8.18
CA GLU A 6 -11.83 -8.30 -6.75
C GLU A 6 -11.57 -9.54 -5.88
N SER A 7 -12.12 -10.71 -6.24
CA SER A 7 -11.88 -11.93 -5.47
C SER A 7 -10.40 -12.31 -5.46
N ILE A 8 -9.72 -12.11 -6.60
CA ILE A 8 -8.28 -12.33 -6.75
C ILE A 8 -7.49 -11.38 -5.86
N THR A 9 -7.81 -10.07 -5.87
CA THR A 9 -7.14 -9.08 -5.01
C THR A 9 -7.35 -9.36 -3.52
N MET A 10 -8.57 -9.71 -3.10
CA MET A 10 -8.86 -10.03 -1.70
C MET A 10 -8.10 -11.28 -1.23
N THR A 11 -8.02 -12.32 -2.08
CA THR A 11 -7.25 -13.52 -1.75
C THR A 11 -5.76 -13.24 -1.73
N ALA A 12 -5.27 -12.36 -2.61
CA ALA A 12 -3.87 -11.94 -2.60
C ALA A 12 -3.49 -11.16 -1.33
N LEU A 13 -4.37 -10.30 -0.82
CA LEU A 13 -4.18 -9.61 0.46
C LEU A 13 -4.15 -10.57 1.65
N ASP A 14 -4.97 -11.62 1.63
CA ASP A 14 -4.95 -12.66 2.66
C ASP A 14 -3.67 -13.51 2.60
N VAL A 15 -3.24 -13.93 1.40
CA VAL A 15 -1.95 -14.61 1.19
C VAL A 15 -0.79 -13.74 1.68
N LEU A 16 -0.81 -12.45 1.34
CA LEU A 16 0.19 -11.48 1.79
C LEU A 16 0.25 -11.42 3.32
N SER A 17 -0.91 -11.28 3.97
CA SER A 17 -0.99 -11.21 5.44
C SER A 17 -0.42 -12.45 6.13
N ARG A 18 -0.64 -13.64 5.56
CA ARG A 18 -0.20 -14.92 6.12
C ARG A 18 1.27 -15.22 5.85
N TYR A 19 1.75 -14.97 4.63
CA TYR A 19 3.04 -15.50 4.15
C TYR A 19 4.04 -14.43 3.73
N GLY A 20 3.59 -13.19 3.52
CA GLY A 20 4.42 -12.10 3.01
C GLY A 20 4.53 -12.07 1.49
N LEU A 21 5.20 -11.04 0.98
CA LEU A 21 5.31 -10.74 -0.44
C LEU A 21 6.10 -11.82 -1.20
N GLY A 22 7.15 -12.38 -0.60
CA GLY A 22 7.99 -13.40 -1.21
C GLY A 22 7.22 -14.67 -1.61
N ASP A 23 6.14 -14.97 -0.92
CA ASP A 23 5.28 -16.14 -1.19
C ASP A 23 4.12 -15.86 -2.15
N LEU A 24 3.85 -14.59 -2.46
CA LEU A 24 2.75 -14.17 -3.31
C LEU A 24 3.08 -14.41 -4.79
N SER A 25 2.78 -15.61 -5.29
CA SER A 25 2.90 -15.96 -6.71
C SER A 25 1.54 -16.20 -7.37
N MET A 26 1.45 -16.01 -8.70
CA MET A 26 0.23 -16.34 -9.46
C MET A 26 -0.19 -17.80 -9.26
N ARG A 27 0.78 -18.72 -9.17
CA ARG A 27 0.52 -20.15 -8.94
C ARG A 27 -0.01 -20.45 -7.53
N ARG A 28 0.52 -19.78 -6.49
CA ARG A 28 -0.04 -19.90 -5.13
C ARG A 28 -1.47 -19.34 -5.11
N LEU A 29 -1.67 -18.17 -5.69
CA LEU A 29 -2.99 -17.53 -5.73
C LEU A 29 -4.04 -18.40 -6.42
N ALA A 30 -3.66 -19.07 -7.52
CA ALA A 30 -4.54 -20.01 -8.21
C ALA A 30 -4.93 -21.20 -7.33
N ARG A 31 -3.96 -21.76 -6.56
CA ARG A 31 -4.24 -22.83 -5.58
C ARG A 31 -5.16 -22.37 -4.45
N GLU A 32 -4.95 -21.19 -3.89
CA GLU A 32 -5.79 -20.65 -2.80
C GLU A 32 -7.23 -20.39 -3.28
N LEU A 33 -7.40 -20.07 -4.57
CA LEU A 33 -8.70 -19.87 -5.21
C LEU A 33 -9.32 -21.17 -5.77
N ASP A 34 -8.63 -22.31 -5.66
CA ASP A 34 -9.03 -23.59 -6.26
C ASP A 34 -9.32 -23.51 -7.77
N VAL A 35 -8.46 -22.79 -8.51
CA VAL A 35 -8.55 -22.64 -9.97
C VAL A 35 -7.22 -22.95 -10.66
N GLN A 36 -7.28 -23.20 -11.97
CA GLN A 36 -6.07 -23.28 -12.79
C GLN A 36 -5.42 -21.89 -12.93
N PRO A 37 -4.08 -21.77 -12.96
CA PRO A 37 -3.41 -20.48 -13.15
C PRO A 37 -3.86 -19.72 -14.40
N SER A 38 -4.20 -20.42 -15.47
CA SER A 38 -4.75 -19.84 -16.70
C SER A 38 -6.05 -19.06 -16.48
N ALA A 39 -6.87 -19.46 -15.50
CA ALA A 39 -8.12 -18.77 -15.16
C ALA A 39 -7.85 -17.36 -14.61
N LEU A 40 -6.77 -17.16 -13.86
CA LEU A 40 -6.43 -15.85 -13.30
C LEU A 40 -6.13 -14.82 -14.39
N TYR A 41 -5.46 -15.24 -15.46
CA TYR A 41 -5.01 -14.34 -16.53
C TYR A 41 -6.14 -13.71 -17.35
N TRP A 42 -7.36 -14.25 -17.26
CA TRP A 42 -8.56 -13.61 -17.80
C TRP A 42 -8.96 -12.34 -17.05
N HIS A 43 -8.57 -12.23 -15.78
CA HIS A 43 -8.94 -11.11 -14.91
C HIS A 43 -7.74 -10.21 -14.57
N VAL A 44 -6.54 -10.79 -14.48
CA VAL A 44 -5.31 -10.08 -14.10
C VAL A 44 -4.17 -10.60 -14.96
N LYS A 45 -3.68 -9.78 -15.89
CA LYS A 45 -2.84 -10.26 -17.01
C LYS A 45 -1.46 -10.76 -16.56
N ASN A 46 -0.94 -10.24 -15.46
CA ASN A 46 0.38 -10.60 -14.94
C ASN A 46 0.50 -10.24 -13.45
N LYS A 47 1.66 -10.53 -12.87
CA LYS A 47 1.96 -10.24 -11.46
C LYS A 47 2.01 -8.73 -11.17
N GLN A 48 2.45 -7.91 -12.12
CA GLN A 48 2.53 -6.45 -11.97
C GLN A 48 1.12 -5.84 -11.87
N ASP A 49 0.20 -6.25 -12.74
CA ASP A 49 -1.22 -5.85 -12.68
C ASP A 49 -1.85 -6.24 -11.34
N LEU A 50 -1.50 -7.41 -10.80
CA LEU A 50 -1.94 -7.83 -9.46
C LEU A 50 -1.44 -6.88 -8.36
N LEU A 51 -0.16 -6.49 -8.41
CA LEU A 51 0.43 -5.56 -7.43
C LEU A 51 -0.25 -4.19 -7.48
N VAL A 52 -0.54 -3.69 -8.69
CA VAL A 52 -1.30 -2.45 -8.88
C VAL A 52 -2.70 -2.59 -8.27
N LEU A 53 -3.43 -3.68 -8.54
CA LEU A 53 -4.76 -3.89 -7.96
C LEU A 53 -4.74 -3.93 -6.43
N ILE A 54 -3.74 -4.57 -5.83
CA ILE A 54 -3.57 -4.61 -4.37
C ILE A 54 -3.31 -3.20 -3.82
N ALA A 55 -2.38 -2.45 -4.42
CA ALA A 55 -2.08 -1.09 -4.01
C ALA A 55 -3.29 -0.15 -4.19
N LYS A 56 -4.05 -0.28 -5.28
CA LYS A 56 -5.32 0.44 -5.49
C LYS A 56 -6.34 0.13 -4.39
N LYS A 57 -6.44 -1.13 -3.96
CA LYS A 57 -7.35 -1.53 -2.87
C LYS A 57 -6.92 -0.89 -1.54
N MET A 58 -5.63 -0.90 -1.22
CA MET A 58 -5.09 -0.22 -0.04
C MET A 58 -5.33 1.30 -0.12
N GLY A 59 -5.03 1.94 -1.26
CA GLY A 59 -5.27 3.37 -1.47
C GLY A 59 -6.74 3.75 -1.39
N ALA A 60 -7.65 2.92 -1.91
CA ALA A 60 -9.09 3.11 -1.76
C ALA A 60 -9.53 3.03 -0.29
N GLU A 61 -8.94 2.14 0.51
CA GLU A 61 -9.19 2.10 1.95
C GLU A 61 -8.69 3.38 2.65
N VAL A 62 -7.51 3.89 2.28
CA VAL A 62 -7.01 5.18 2.78
C VAL A 62 -8.01 6.29 2.45
N ASN A 63 -8.48 6.37 1.21
CA ASN A 63 -9.46 7.37 0.77
C ASN A 63 -10.80 7.28 1.51
N SER A 64 -11.20 6.07 1.93
CA SER A 64 -12.41 5.88 2.74
C SER A 64 -12.28 6.41 4.17
N ARG A 65 -11.06 6.37 4.73
CA ARG A 65 -10.74 6.86 6.08
C ARG A 65 -10.41 8.36 6.09
N ALA A 66 -9.80 8.85 5.01
CA ALA A 66 -9.38 10.22 4.80
C ALA A 66 -9.86 10.68 3.42
N PRO A 67 -11.10 11.22 3.31
CA PRO A 67 -11.60 11.72 2.04
C PRO A 67 -10.78 12.92 1.55
N VAL A 68 -10.97 13.33 0.29
CA VAL A 68 -10.19 14.43 -0.33
C VAL A 68 -10.24 15.76 0.44
N THR A 69 -11.28 15.99 1.24
CA THR A 69 -11.43 17.17 2.08
C THR A 69 -10.63 17.12 3.39
N ALA A 70 -10.10 15.95 3.76
CA ALA A 70 -9.29 15.78 4.96
C ALA A 70 -7.94 16.49 4.84
N ASP A 71 -7.37 16.83 5.99
CA ASP A 71 -6.00 17.31 6.09
C ASP A 71 -5.04 16.26 5.47
N PRO A 72 -4.06 16.66 4.63
CA PRO A 72 -3.06 15.74 4.09
C PRO A 72 -2.36 14.90 5.16
N LEU A 73 -2.07 15.45 6.34
CA LEU A 73 -1.49 14.71 7.47
C LEU A 73 -2.36 13.52 7.88
N VAL A 74 -3.68 13.72 7.98
CA VAL A 74 -4.64 12.64 8.27
C VAL A 74 -4.59 11.55 7.18
N THR A 75 -4.40 11.95 5.92
CA THR A 75 -4.29 10.98 4.81
C THR A 75 -3.01 10.14 4.91
N VAL A 76 -1.86 10.75 5.26
CA VAL A 76 -0.60 10.01 5.44
C VAL A 76 -0.64 9.09 6.65
N LEU A 77 -1.27 9.53 7.75
CA LEU A 77 -1.46 8.69 8.94
C LEU A 77 -2.38 7.50 8.63
N ALA A 78 -3.47 7.72 7.88
CA ALA A 78 -4.34 6.65 7.40
C ALA A 78 -3.59 5.68 6.46
N LEU A 79 -2.71 6.19 5.58
CA LEU A 79 -1.84 5.35 4.76
C LEU A 79 -0.96 4.45 5.62
N ARG A 80 -0.24 5.01 6.60
CA ARG A 80 0.56 4.23 7.53
C ARG A 80 -0.24 3.11 8.20
N ASP A 81 -1.41 3.44 8.76
CA ASP A 81 -2.26 2.47 9.46
C ASP A 81 -2.76 1.36 8.54
N VAL A 82 -3.11 1.67 7.28
CA VAL A 82 -3.51 0.67 6.30
C VAL A 82 -2.34 -0.25 5.95
N LEU A 83 -1.15 0.30 5.69
CA LEU A 83 0.03 -0.48 5.31
C LEU A 83 0.50 -1.41 6.43
N LEU A 84 0.47 -0.95 7.69
CA LEU A 84 0.88 -1.76 8.85
C LEU A 84 -0.02 -2.97 9.12
N ARG A 85 -1.25 -2.98 8.61
CA ARG A 85 -2.17 -4.13 8.78
C ARG A 85 -1.81 -5.33 7.93
N PHE A 86 -1.01 -5.15 6.89
CA PHE A 86 -0.61 -6.21 5.97
C PHE A 86 0.88 -6.43 6.11
N ARG A 87 1.29 -7.68 6.29
CA ARG A 87 2.71 -8.06 6.21
C ARG A 87 3.28 -7.59 4.87
N ASP A 88 4.45 -6.96 4.89
CA ASP A 88 5.11 -6.36 3.73
C ASP A 88 4.24 -5.32 2.97
N GLY A 89 3.25 -4.73 3.65
CA GLY A 89 2.30 -3.78 3.08
C GLY A 89 2.97 -2.56 2.43
N ALA A 90 4.01 -2.01 3.06
CA ALA A 90 4.76 -0.90 2.49
C ALA A 90 5.49 -1.27 1.20
N GLU A 91 6.08 -2.47 1.13
CA GLU A 91 6.79 -2.94 -0.05
C GLU A 91 5.82 -3.20 -1.21
N ILE A 92 4.68 -3.83 -0.94
CA ILE A 92 3.60 -4.04 -1.92
C ILE A 92 3.10 -2.70 -2.48
N PHE A 93 2.82 -1.73 -1.61
CA PHE A 93 2.33 -0.43 -2.04
C PHE A 93 3.39 0.33 -2.82
N MET A 94 4.66 0.25 -2.42
CA MET A 94 5.79 0.81 -3.15
C MET A 94 5.88 0.24 -4.58
N LEU A 95 5.76 -1.08 -4.74
CA LEU A 95 5.76 -1.70 -6.08
C LEU A 95 4.58 -1.22 -6.93
N GLY A 96 3.37 -1.17 -6.35
CA GLY A 96 2.20 -0.63 -7.06
C GLY A 96 2.36 0.85 -7.44
N TYR A 97 2.94 1.65 -6.56
CA TYR A 97 3.24 3.06 -6.78
C TYR A 97 4.30 3.28 -7.85
N SER A 98 5.35 2.46 -7.90
CA SER A 98 6.34 2.51 -8.97
C SER A 98 5.77 2.10 -10.34
N LEU A 99 4.78 1.20 -10.36
CA LEU A 99 4.15 0.73 -11.60
C LEU A 99 3.09 1.70 -12.13
N ALA A 100 2.28 2.29 -11.24
CA ALA A 100 1.12 3.10 -11.62
C ALA A 100 0.83 4.21 -10.58
N PRO A 101 1.70 5.23 -10.46
CA PRO A 101 1.62 6.23 -9.40
C PRO A 101 0.30 7.00 -9.41
N ASP A 102 -0.21 7.35 -10.59
CA ASP A 102 -1.47 8.10 -10.74
C ASP A 102 -2.71 7.28 -10.33
N ASP A 103 -2.63 5.95 -10.43
CA ASP A 103 -3.75 5.05 -10.10
C ASP A 103 -3.83 4.71 -8.61
N VAL A 104 -2.69 4.66 -7.92
CA VAL A 104 -2.62 4.13 -6.54
C VAL A 104 -2.53 5.21 -5.48
N THR A 105 -2.07 6.42 -5.84
CA THR A 105 -1.84 7.49 -4.89
C THR A 105 -3.16 7.90 -4.22
N PRO A 106 -3.25 7.90 -2.87
CA PRO A 106 -4.45 8.37 -2.18
C PRO A 106 -4.78 9.82 -2.57
N VAL A 107 -6.06 10.16 -2.68
CA VAL A 107 -6.53 11.43 -3.24
C VAL A 107 -6.00 12.65 -2.47
N GLY A 108 -5.81 12.50 -1.15
CA GLY A 108 -5.24 13.52 -0.28
C GLY A 108 -3.75 13.78 -0.49
N LEU A 109 -3.03 12.91 -1.21
CA LEU A 109 -1.57 12.92 -1.39
C LEU A 109 -1.13 13.14 -2.84
N THR A 110 -2.06 13.42 -3.76
CA THR A 110 -1.76 13.56 -5.18
C THR A 110 -0.88 14.80 -5.47
N PRO A 111 -0.09 14.78 -6.56
CA PRO A 111 0.65 15.96 -7.04
C PRO A 111 -0.24 17.18 -7.27
N ALA A 112 -1.49 16.98 -7.70
CA ALA A 112 -2.46 18.06 -7.90
C ALA A 112 -2.84 18.76 -6.59
N ARG A 113 -2.78 18.07 -5.45
CA ARG A 113 -3.14 18.60 -4.13
C ARG A 113 -1.94 19.16 -3.36
N LEU A 114 -0.78 18.51 -3.47
CA LEU A 114 0.41 18.84 -2.69
C LEU A 114 1.55 19.44 -3.52
N GLY A 115 1.42 19.51 -4.84
CA GLY A 115 2.58 19.71 -5.73
C GLY A 115 3.42 18.43 -5.87
N ALA A 116 4.08 18.29 -7.02
CA ALA A 116 4.80 17.07 -7.40
C ALA A 116 5.91 16.69 -6.40
N THR A 117 6.73 17.66 -5.99
CA THR A 117 7.86 17.42 -5.08
C THR A 117 7.41 16.97 -3.71
N THR A 118 6.42 17.64 -3.10
CA THR A 118 5.94 17.29 -1.76
C THR A 118 5.15 15.99 -1.77
N SER A 119 4.32 15.75 -2.79
CA SER A 119 3.65 14.45 -2.98
C SER A 119 4.66 13.30 -3.03
N ALA A 120 5.70 13.43 -3.88
CA ALA A 120 6.75 12.43 -3.99
C ALA A 120 7.56 12.27 -2.69
N ALA A 121 7.89 13.36 -2.00
CA ALA A 121 8.63 13.34 -0.74
C ALA A 121 7.84 12.64 0.37
N VAL A 122 6.55 12.98 0.53
CA VAL A 122 5.66 12.37 1.52
C VAL A 122 5.50 10.88 1.25
N LEU A 123 5.22 10.46 0.01
CA LEU A 123 5.07 9.05 -0.34
C LEU A 123 6.37 8.27 -0.14
N SER A 124 7.49 8.80 -0.62
CA SER A 124 8.80 8.12 -0.47
C SER A 124 9.18 7.96 1.00
N PHE A 125 8.99 9.01 1.81
CA PHE A 125 9.21 8.94 3.24
C PHE A 125 8.27 7.92 3.89
N ALA A 126 6.96 8.02 3.63
CA ALA A 126 5.98 7.17 4.29
C ALA A 126 6.23 5.68 4.00
N LEU A 127 6.47 5.34 2.73
CA LEU A 127 6.74 3.96 2.31
C LEU A 127 8.05 3.44 2.92
N GLY A 128 9.11 4.24 2.92
CA GLY A 128 10.38 3.86 3.53
C GLY A 128 10.29 3.69 5.05
N ALA A 129 9.63 4.64 5.73
CA ALA A 129 9.47 4.61 7.18
C ALA A 129 8.65 3.40 7.64
N VAL A 130 7.53 3.11 6.97
CA VAL A 130 6.70 1.95 7.28
C VAL A 130 7.43 0.64 6.95
N ALA A 131 8.18 0.57 5.85
CA ALA A 131 8.98 -0.61 5.53
C ALA A 131 10.05 -0.88 6.61
N ILE A 132 10.70 0.16 7.14
CA ILE A 132 11.65 0.02 8.26
C ILE A 132 10.92 -0.48 9.52
N GLU A 133 9.75 0.08 9.83
CA GLU A 133 8.94 -0.33 10.99
C GLU A 133 8.53 -1.81 10.90
N GLN A 134 8.05 -2.25 9.74
CA GLN A 134 7.66 -3.65 9.50
C GLN A 134 8.86 -4.61 9.59
N ASN A 135 10.01 -4.23 9.03
CA ASN A 135 11.23 -5.04 9.13
C ASN A 135 11.78 -5.10 10.56
N ARG A 136 11.73 -4.01 11.32
CA ARG A 136 12.09 -4.02 12.74
C ARG A 136 11.20 -4.98 13.53
N ALA A 137 9.88 -4.93 13.31
CA ALA A 137 8.94 -5.84 13.95
C ALA A 137 9.22 -7.30 13.58
N LEU A 138 9.58 -7.60 12.33
CA LEU A 138 9.96 -8.95 11.88
C LEU A 138 11.20 -9.49 12.61
N PHE A 139 12.12 -8.61 13.03
CA PHE A 139 13.35 -8.96 13.74
C PHE A 139 13.25 -8.75 15.26
N ASP A 140 12.05 -8.58 15.81
CA ASP A 140 11.80 -8.31 17.23
C ASP A 140 12.56 -7.08 17.78
N VAL A 141 12.80 -6.08 16.93
CA VAL A 141 13.44 -4.82 17.30
C VAL A 141 12.37 -3.81 17.74
N ALA A 142 12.33 -3.51 19.04
CA ALA A 142 11.37 -2.56 19.60
C ALA A 142 11.59 -1.12 19.09
N ASP A 143 10.49 -0.45 18.74
CA ASP A 143 10.51 0.97 18.34
C ASP A 143 9.26 1.72 18.84
N ALA A 144 9.21 1.96 20.15
CA ALA A 144 8.05 2.54 20.83
C ALA A 144 7.65 3.94 20.31
N GLY A 145 8.57 4.69 19.67
CA GLY A 145 8.33 6.04 19.17
C GLY A 145 8.14 6.14 17.65
N ALA A 146 7.99 5.01 16.94
CA ALA A 146 7.90 5.00 15.47
C ALA A 146 6.75 5.89 14.96
N GLY A 147 5.56 5.75 15.54
CA GLY A 147 4.37 6.50 15.13
C GLY A 147 4.49 8.02 15.38
N GLU A 148 5.02 8.43 16.53
CA GLU A 148 5.21 9.84 16.88
C GLU A 148 6.21 10.50 15.93
N ARG A 149 7.40 9.89 15.76
CA ARG A 149 8.42 10.44 14.84
C ARG A 149 7.93 10.46 13.40
N PHE A 150 7.15 9.47 12.98
CA PHE A 150 6.52 9.46 11.66
C PHE A 150 5.62 10.68 11.47
N ALA A 151 4.73 10.97 12.43
CA ALA A 151 3.83 12.11 12.37
C ALA A 151 4.59 13.45 12.36
N GLU A 152 5.61 13.60 13.20
CA GLU A 152 6.45 14.80 13.26
C GLU A 152 7.17 15.09 11.94
N VAL A 153 7.79 14.08 11.33
CA VAL A 153 8.52 14.24 10.07
C VAL A 153 7.57 14.57 8.92
N VAL A 154 6.43 13.88 8.81
CA VAL A 154 5.42 14.17 7.78
C VAL A 154 4.88 15.59 7.93
N ALA A 155 4.55 16.02 9.16
CA ALA A 155 4.13 17.40 9.43
C ALA A 155 5.23 18.42 9.09
N GLY A 156 6.51 18.05 9.22
CA GLY A 156 7.64 18.84 8.72
C GLY A 156 7.64 18.98 7.20
N ILE A 157 7.52 17.87 6.47
CA ILE A 157 7.51 17.85 5.00
C ILE A 157 6.33 18.66 4.44
N LEU A 158 5.14 18.52 5.03
CA LEU A 158 3.93 19.23 4.60
C LEU A 158 3.99 20.75 4.82
N ARG A 159 4.76 21.22 5.82
CA ARG A 159 4.93 22.66 6.12
C ARG A 159 5.94 23.39 5.25
N GLN A 160 6.82 22.69 4.54
CA GLN A 160 7.80 23.32 3.64
C GLN A 160 7.18 23.88 2.34
N GLN A 161 5.86 24.06 2.30
CA GLN A 161 5.07 24.59 1.19
C GLN A 161 4.72 26.07 1.35
N ASP A 162 4.92 26.64 2.54
CA ASP A 162 4.76 28.08 2.82
C ASP A 162 6.09 28.84 2.61
#